data_AF-A0A1Z8AEF4-F1
#
_entry.id   AF-A0A1Z8AEF4-F1
#
_cell.length_a   1.000
_cell.length_b   1.000
_cell.length_c   1.000
_cell.angle_alpha   90.00
_cell.angle_beta   90.00
_cell.angle_gamma   90.00
#
_symmetry.space_group_name_H-M   'P 1'
#
loop_
_entity.id
_entity.type
_entity.pdbx_description
1 polymer ?
#
loop_
_entity_poly.entity_id
_entity_poly.type
_entity_poly.pdbx_seq_one_letter_code
_entity_poly.pdbx_strand_id
1 'polypeptide(L)'
;MRRSHIVAVLSLTLSAALPVHAQDAAAGEQIFRKCTSCHQAGAGARNSAGPILTDVVGRAAGSVSGYRYGKSMLAAGEAGLIWNAENIFNYLFNPTEFLRAYLDDPKAKAKMNFSLKAEQDRHDVIAYLSTFQVAKAPPENGFCVTNQSELTHVFAVDAGDEGRKVEELGPGGILCTAASDAPLNGFVSVFESAEHDEGCSRLITAGNIEGMIKYSDFDRCEWTSHAG
;
A
#
# COMPACT_ATOMS: atom_id res chain seq x y z
N MET A 1 29.42 62.85 -17.10
CA MET A 1 30.00 61.59 -16.58
C MET A 1 29.12 61.07 -15.46
N ARG A 2 28.41 59.96 -15.66
CA ARG A 2 27.81 59.16 -14.56
C ARG A 2 27.74 57.71 -15.07
N ARG A 3 28.62 56.86 -14.54
CA ARG A 3 28.66 55.42 -14.81
C ARG A 3 27.79 54.74 -13.75
N SER A 4 26.64 54.21 -14.15
CA SER A 4 25.81 53.38 -13.26
C SER A 4 26.38 51.96 -13.25
N HIS A 5 26.84 51.52 -12.09
CA HIS A 5 27.27 50.14 -11.86
C HIS A 5 26.05 49.30 -11.45
N ILE A 6 25.69 48.32 -12.27
CA ILE A 6 24.68 47.31 -11.95
C ILE A 6 25.38 46.25 -11.10
N VAL A 7 25.01 46.14 -9.83
CA VAL A 7 25.43 45.05 -8.93
C VAL A 7 24.41 43.93 -9.08
N ALA A 8 24.81 42.82 -9.70
CA ALA A 8 23.99 41.61 -9.78
C ALA A 8 24.12 40.84 -8.45
N VAL A 9 23.01 40.73 -7.71
CA VAL A 9 22.92 39.91 -6.49
C VAL A 9 22.52 38.50 -6.91
N LEU A 10 23.44 37.55 -6.84
CA LEU A 10 23.16 36.12 -7.00
C LEU A 10 22.55 35.59 -5.69
N SER A 11 21.24 35.40 -5.67
CA SER A 11 20.55 34.74 -4.56
C SER A 11 20.71 33.23 -4.68
N LEU A 12 21.55 32.64 -3.83
CA LEU A 12 21.73 31.19 -3.70
C LEU A 12 20.56 30.61 -2.88
N THR A 13 19.57 30.03 -3.57
CA THR A 13 18.45 29.35 -2.92
C THR A 13 18.91 27.99 -2.38
N LEU A 14 19.13 27.92 -1.07
CA LEU A 14 19.41 26.66 -0.37
C LEU A 14 18.11 25.84 -0.31
N SER A 15 18.01 24.80 -1.12
CA SER A 15 16.89 23.85 -1.07
C SER A 15 17.05 23.00 0.19
N ALA A 16 16.22 23.26 1.20
CA ALA A 16 16.11 22.39 2.36
C ALA A 16 15.37 21.11 1.93
N ALA A 17 16.10 20.00 1.83
CA ALA A 17 15.49 18.68 1.72
C ALA A 17 14.74 18.40 3.03
N LEU A 18 13.41 18.33 2.97
CA LEU A 18 12.61 17.89 4.10
C LEU A 18 12.94 16.41 4.37
N PRO A 19 13.05 15.99 5.64
CA PRO A 19 13.28 14.60 5.96
C PRO A 19 12.05 13.78 5.52
N VAL A 20 12.21 13.05 4.41
CA VAL A 20 11.32 11.94 4.06
C VAL A 20 11.48 10.92 5.18
N HIS A 21 10.46 10.81 6.03
CA HIS A 21 10.41 9.78 7.05
C HIS A 21 10.04 8.47 6.33
N ALA A 22 11.04 7.63 6.08
CA ALA A 22 10.83 6.30 5.55
C ALA A 22 9.94 5.49 6.53
N GLN A 23 9.05 4.67 6.00
CA GLN A 23 8.26 3.74 6.79
C GLN A 23 9.15 2.51 7.09
N ASP A 24 9.12 1.99 8.31
CA ASP A 24 9.95 0.84 8.71
C ASP A 24 9.06 -0.30 9.23
N ALA A 25 9.00 -1.41 8.48
CA ALA A 25 8.20 -2.58 8.84
C ALA A 25 8.72 -3.30 10.11
N ALA A 26 10.03 -3.27 10.37
CA ALA A 26 10.62 -3.88 11.56
C ALA A 26 10.31 -3.04 12.83
N ALA A 27 10.36 -1.72 12.71
CA ALA A 27 9.84 -0.83 13.76
C ALA A 27 8.33 -1.04 13.95
N GLY A 28 7.60 -1.19 12.84
CA GLY A 28 6.16 -1.44 12.80
C GLY A 28 5.74 -2.71 13.54
N GLU A 29 6.53 -3.78 13.49
CA GLU A 29 6.31 -4.99 14.28
C GLU A 29 6.27 -4.68 15.78
N GLN A 30 7.19 -3.83 16.26
CA GLN A 30 7.21 -3.43 17.67
C GLN A 30 6.00 -2.58 18.04
N ILE A 31 5.57 -1.70 17.14
CA ILE A 31 4.34 -0.91 17.32
C ILE A 31 3.11 -1.81 17.34
N PHE A 32 3.05 -2.84 16.49
CA PHE A 32 1.94 -3.77 16.40
C PHE A 32 1.69 -4.53 17.72
N ARG A 33 2.69 -4.66 18.60
CA ARG A 33 2.51 -5.19 19.95
C ARG A 33 1.43 -4.44 20.76
N LYS A 34 1.16 -3.17 20.45
CA LYS A 34 0.06 -2.38 21.06
C LYS A 34 -1.32 -2.84 20.58
N CYS A 35 -1.39 -3.56 19.46
CA CYS A 35 -2.62 -4.00 18.79
C CYS A 35 -3.00 -5.46 19.15
N THR A 36 -2.04 -6.27 19.60
CA THR A 36 -2.18 -7.74 19.77
C THR A 36 -3.19 -8.15 20.85
N SER A 37 -3.55 -7.25 21.76
CA SER A 37 -4.62 -7.49 22.74
C SER A 37 -6.00 -7.65 22.09
N CYS A 38 -6.20 -7.03 20.93
CA CYS A 38 -7.47 -7.05 20.21
C CYS A 38 -7.38 -7.76 18.86
N HIS A 39 -6.23 -7.68 18.20
CA HIS A 39 -6.07 -8.08 16.81
C HIS A 39 -4.99 -9.15 16.65
N GLN A 40 -5.12 -9.90 15.55
CA GLN A 40 -4.12 -10.84 15.07
C GLN A 40 -3.90 -10.60 13.57
N ALA A 41 -2.68 -10.84 13.09
CA ALA A 41 -2.31 -10.78 11.68
C ALA A 41 -1.43 -12.00 11.33
N GLY A 42 -1.48 -12.43 10.08
CA GLY A 42 -0.73 -13.56 9.54
C GLY A 42 -1.45 -14.90 9.60
N ALA A 43 -0.68 -15.96 9.33
CA ALA A 43 -1.19 -17.31 9.18
C ALA A 43 -1.88 -17.79 10.47
N GLY A 44 -3.12 -18.29 10.32
CA GLY A 44 -3.91 -18.80 11.45
C GLY A 44 -4.50 -17.73 12.37
N ALA A 45 -4.44 -16.44 12.00
CA ALA A 45 -5.07 -15.35 12.74
C ALA A 45 -6.57 -15.58 12.95
N ARG A 46 -7.07 -15.24 14.14
CA ARG A 46 -8.48 -15.40 14.52
C ARG A 46 -9.07 -14.09 15.02
N ASN A 47 -10.36 -13.93 14.75
CA ASN A 47 -11.16 -12.84 15.32
C ASN A 47 -11.18 -12.92 16.85
N SER A 48 -11.05 -11.77 17.51
CA SER A 48 -11.06 -11.64 18.98
C SER A 48 -11.86 -10.38 19.37
N ALA A 49 -11.35 -9.56 20.29
CA ALA A 49 -11.94 -8.26 20.62
C ALA A 49 -11.94 -7.29 19.43
N GLY A 50 -11.04 -7.49 18.46
CA GLY A 50 -11.02 -6.90 17.13
C GLY A 50 -11.04 -7.96 16.02
N PRO A 51 -11.36 -7.57 14.77
CA PRO A 51 -11.24 -8.46 13.61
C PRO A 51 -9.77 -8.77 13.29
N ILE A 52 -9.50 -9.83 12.51
CA ILE A 52 -8.16 -10.07 11.97
C ILE A 52 -7.69 -8.90 11.09
N LEU A 53 -6.39 -8.67 11.08
CA LEU A 53 -5.73 -7.63 10.28
C LEU A 53 -4.88 -8.16 9.13
N THR A 54 -4.82 -9.49 8.94
CA THR A 54 -4.36 -10.10 7.68
C THR A 54 -5.19 -9.52 6.53
N ASP A 55 -4.56 -9.11 5.43
CA ASP A 55 -5.22 -8.47 4.28
C ASP A 55 -6.03 -7.23 4.64
N VAL A 56 -5.60 -6.41 5.60
CA VAL A 56 -6.34 -5.19 5.95
C VAL A 56 -6.12 -4.07 4.94
N VAL A 57 -4.91 -3.87 4.44
CA VAL A 57 -4.63 -2.83 3.43
C VAL A 57 -5.33 -3.20 2.12
N GLY A 58 -6.12 -2.30 1.57
CA GLY A 58 -6.94 -2.52 0.36
C GLY A 58 -8.29 -3.21 0.61
N ARG A 59 -8.59 -3.64 1.84
CA ARG A 59 -9.86 -4.33 2.15
C ARG A 59 -10.99 -3.36 2.46
N ALA A 60 -12.20 -3.70 2.04
CA ALA A 60 -13.41 -2.96 2.41
C ALA A 60 -13.63 -2.98 3.93
N ALA A 61 -14.02 -1.85 4.52
CA ALA A 61 -14.32 -1.77 5.94
C ALA A 61 -15.50 -2.66 6.32
N GLY A 62 -15.48 -3.19 7.56
CA GLY A 62 -16.60 -4.00 8.07
C GLY A 62 -16.79 -5.37 7.42
N SER A 63 -15.82 -5.90 6.67
CA SER A 63 -16.00 -7.05 5.78
C SER A 63 -15.47 -8.40 6.29
N VAL A 64 -14.76 -8.46 7.43
CA VAL A 64 -14.21 -9.73 7.93
C VAL A 64 -15.33 -10.68 8.35
N SER A 65 -15.39 -11.84 7.71
CA SER A 65 -16.38 -12.88 8.00
C SER A 65 -16.30 -13.34 9.45
N GLY A 66 -17.47 -13.58 10.05
CA GLY A 66 -17.59 -14.05 11.43
C GLY A 66 -17.28 -13.01 12.52
N TYR A 67 -16.88 -11.78 12.18
CA TYR A 67 -16.67 -10.72 13.17
C TYR A 67 -17.91 -9.82 13.31
N ARG A 68 -18.25 -9.44 14.55
CA ARG A 68 -19.42 -8.60 14.87
C ARG A 68 -19.08 -7.12 14.95
N TYR A 69 -19.09 -6.45 13.79
CA TYR A 69 -18.82 -5.01 13.68
C TYR A 69 -19.83 -4.11 14.42
N GLY A 70 -19.46 -2.83 14.60
CA GLY A 70 -20.38 -1.79 15.04
C GLY A 70 -21.16 -1.22 13.85
N LYS A 71 -22.35 -0.66 14.11
CA LYS A 71 -23.23 -0.12 13.05
C LYS A 71 -22.52 0.90 12.16
N SER A 72 -21.77 1.84 12.75
CA SER A 72 -21.04 2.86 11.98
C SER A 72 -19.93 2.27 11.11
N MET A 73 -19.24 1.22 11.56
CA MET A 73 -18.20 0.58 10.74
C MET A 73 -18.82 -0.16 9.54
N LEU A 74 -19.97 -0.82 9.73
CA LEU A 74 -20.70 -1.45 8.63
C LEU A 74 -21.20 -0.39 7.64
N ALA A 75 -21.83 0.67 8.13
CA ALA A 75 -22.29 1.78 7.30
C ALA A 75 -21.15 2.43 6.49
N ALA A 76 -19.95 2.57 7.09
CA ALA A 76 -18.78 3.09 6.37
C ALA A 76 -18.33 2.14 5.25
N GLY A 77 -18.33 0.83 5.50
CA GLY A 77 -18.08 -0.17 4.46
C GLY A 77 -19.12 -0.13 3.33
N GLU A 78 -20.40 -0.02 3.65
CA GLU A 78 -21.51 0.12 2.69
C GLU A 78 -21.41 1.42 1.87
N ALA A 79 -20.90 2.49 2.48
CA ALA A 79 -20.62 3.76 1.82
C ALA A 79 -19.31 3.75 1.00
N GLY A 80 -18.58 2.64 0.95
CA GLY A 80 -17.42 2.45 0.09
C GLY A 80 -16.06 2.66 0.76
N LEU A 81 -15.98 2.65 2.10
CA LEU A 81 -14.70 2.82 2.80
C LEU A 81 -13.77 1.63 2.50
N ILE A 82 -12.62 1.94 1.90
CA ILE A 82 -11.51 1.02 1.68
C ILE A 82 -10.36 1.36 2.60
N TRP A 83 -9.79 0.36 3.27
CA TRP A 83 -8.61 0.52 4.13
C TRP A 83 -7.32 0.67 3.31
N ASN A 84 -7.13 1.78 2.61
CA ASN A 84 -5.82 2.15 2.07
C ASN A 84 -4.91 2.71 3.20
N ALA A 85 -3.63 2.97 2.89
CA ALA A 85 -2.67 3.48 3.88
C ALA A 85 -3.14 4.78 4.54
N GLU A 86 -3.66 5.73 3.76
CA GLU A 86 -4.18 7.02 4.26
C GLU A 86 -5.36 6.84 5.23
N ASN A 87 -6.33 6.01 4.88
CA ASN A 87 -7.51 5.76 5.72
C ASN A 87 -7.13 5.05 7.01
N ILE A 88 -6.20 4.08 6.95
CA ILE A 88 -5.68 3.43 8.17
C ILE A 88 -4.95 4.46 9.03
N PHE A 89 -4.09 5.29 8.44
CA PHE A 89 -3.35 6.33 9.15
C PHE A 89 -4.28 7.30 9.87
N ASN A 90 -5.29 7.84 9.19
CA ASN A 90 -6.23 8.78 9.78
C ASN A 90 -7.14 8.11 10.83
N TYR A 91 -7.60 6.89 10.57
CA TYR A 91 -8.40 6.12 11.52
C TYR A 91 -7.65 5.80 12.81
N LEU A 92 -6.36 5.43 12.73
CA LEU A 92 -5.55 5.14 13.91
C LEU A 92 -5.33 6.36 14.81
N PHE A 93 -5.31 7.58 14.25
CA PHE A 93 -5.19 8.80 15.06
C PHE A 93 -6.43 9.05 15.92
N ASN A 94 -7.63 8.88 15.36
CA ASN A 94 -8.89 9.01 16.09
C ASN A 94 -10.03 8.24 15.39
N PRO A 95 -10.29 6.98 15.80
CA PRO A 95 -11.24 6.10 15.12
C PRO A 95 -12.68 6.64 15.06
N THR A 96 -13.14 7.23 16.15
CA THR A 96 -14.52 7.73 16.24
C THR A 96 -14.67 8.99 15.40
N GLU A 97 -13.72 9.91 15.46
CA GLU A 97 -13.78 11.13 14.68
C GLU A 97 -13.63 10.86 13.18
N PHE A 98 -12.76 9.92 12.80
CA PHE A 98 -12.67 9.45 11.42
C PHE A 98 -14.01 8.96 10.89
N LEU A 99 -14.71 8.09 11.64
CA LEU A 99 -16.01 7.57 11.19
C LEU A 99 -17.09 8.65 11.11
N ARG A 100 -17.08 9.64 12.02
CA ARG A 100 -18.01 10.76 11.97
C ARG A 100 -17.81 11.60 10.71
N ALA A 101 -16.55 11.94 10.42
CA ALA A 101 -16.20 12.71 9.24
C ALA A 101 -16.51 11.93 7.96
N TYR A 102 -16.14 10.65 7.89
CA TYR A 102 -16.36 9.82 6.71
C TYR A 102 -17.85 9.63 6.38
N LEU A 103 -18.68 9.46 7.41
CA LEU A 103 -20.13 9.24 7.25
C LEU A 103 -20.97 10.52 7.25
N ASP A 104 -20.36 11.68 7.51
CA ASP A 104 -21.08 12.91 7.87
C ASP A 104 -22.16 12.67 8.96
N ASP A 105 -21.81 11.87 9.98
CA ASP A 105 -22.71 11.50 11.08
C ASP A 105 -22.05 11.78 12.44
N PRO A 106 -22.44 12.82 13.18
CA PRO A 106 -21.86 13.14 14.49
C PRO A 106 -22.14 12.07 15.55
N LYS A 107 -23.12 11.18 15.33
CA LYS A 107 -23.47 10.07 16.23
C LYS A 107 -22.69 8.80 15.92
N ALA A 108 -21.91 8.76 14.83
CA ALA A 108 -21.08 7.62 14.50
C ALA A 108 -20.08 7.32 15.63
N LYS A 109 -19.84 6.02 15.86
CA LYS A 109 -18.93 5.55 16.91
C LYS A 109 -18.09 4.38 16.43
N ALA A 110 -16.79 4.45 16.69
CA ALA A 110 -15.93 3.29 16.59
C ALA A 110 -16.05 2.42 17.86
N LYS A 111 -16.05 1.10 17.69
CA LYS A 111 -15.91 0.17 18.83
C LYS A 111 -14.46 0.09 19.34
N MET A 112 -13.49 0.42 18.49
CA MET A 112 -12.07 0.45 18.84
C MET A 112 -11.79 1.68 19.71
N ASN A 113 -11.50 1.44 20.99
CA ASN A 113 -11.17 2.48 21.97
C ASN A 113 -9.64 2.58 22.16
N PHE A 114 -8.92 2.79 21.07
CA PHE A 114 -7.47 2.95 21.06
C PHE A 114 -7.11 4.04 20.04
N SER A 115 -6.00 4.75 20.26
CA SER A 115 -5.48 5.72 19.31
C SER A 115 -3.96 5.69 19.30
N LEU A 116 -3.38 5.78 18.11
CA LEU A 116 -1.94 5.84 17.89
C LEU A 116 -1.57 7.26 17.45
N LYS A 117 -1.08 8.06 18.40
CA LYS A 117 -0.89 9.51 18.21
C LYS A 117 0.40 9.87 17.48
N ALA A 118 1.47 9.13 17.72
CA ALA A 118 2.73 9.33 17.02
C ALA A 118 2.54 9.05 15.53
N GLU A 119 2.94 10.00 14.70
CA GLU A 119 2.81 9.93 13.24
C GLU A 119 3.66 8.81 12.66
N GLN A 120 4.92 8.74 13.07
CA GLN A 120 5.83 7.69 12.63
C GLN A 120 5.32 6.30 13.00
N ASP A 121 4.84 6.09 14.23
CA ASP A 121 4.27 4.81 14.65
C ASP A 121 3.13 4.36 13.72
N ARG A 122 2.31 5.30 13.20
CA ARG A 122 1.24 4.98 12.25
C ARG A 122 1.81 4.55 10.89
N HIS A 123 2.81 5.26 10.37
CA HIS A 123 3.49 4.87 9.14
C HIS A 123 4.12 3.49 9.24
N ASP A 124 4.83 3.22 10.33
CA ASP A 124 5.55 1.97 10.55
C ASP A 124 4.59 0.78 10.74
N VAL A 125 3.53 0.95 11.53
CA VAL A 125 2.56 -0.14 11.72
C VAL A 125 1.79 -0.45 10.43
N ILE A 126 1.56 0.54 9.56
CA ILE A 126 0.97 0.32 8.24
C ILE A 126 1.94 -0.48 7.36
N ALA A 127 3.23 -0.12 7.33
CA ALA A 127 4.24 -0.87 6.60
C ALA A 127 4.32 -2.33 7.09
N TYR A 128 4.28 -2.55 8.40
CA TYR A 128 4.21 -3.89 8.97
C TYR A 128 2.94 -4.64 8.56
N LEU A 129 1.76 -4.00 8.62
CA LEU A 129 0.50 -4.60 8.20
C LEU A 129 0.49 -4.98 6.71
N SER A 130 1.18 -4.21 5.86
CA SER A 130 1.35 -4.53 4.45
C SER A 130 2.13 -5.84 4.21
N THR A 131 2.95 -6.29 5.18
CA THR A 131 3.64 -7.60 5.10
C THR A 131 2.69 -8.79 5.27
N PHE A 132 1.46 -8.56 5.76
CA PHE A 132 0.41 -9.57 5.93
C PHE A 132 -0.65 -9.51 4.84
N GLN A 133 -0.32 -8.89 3.71
CA GLN A 133 -1.05 -9.12 2.48
C GLN A 133 -0.69 -10.52 2.01
N VAL A 134 -1.61 -11.46 2.20
CA VAL A 134 -1.72 -12.57 1.28
C VAL A 134 -1.96 -11.90 -0.06
N ALA A 135 -0.94 -11.96 -0.92
CA ALA A 135 -1.13 -11.57 -2.30
C ALA A 135 -2.42 -12.26 -2.74
N LYS A 136 -3.46 -11.45 -3.00
CA LYS A 136 -4.79 -11.95 -3.32
C LYS A 136 -4.55 -13.02 -4.36
N ALA A 137 -4.91 -14.28 -4.06
CA ALA A 137 -4.60 -15.41 -4.95
C ALA A 137 -4.81 -14.90 -6.38
N PRO A 138 -3.77 -14.98 -7.23
CA PRO A 138 -3.81 -14.31 -8.51
C PRO A 138 -5.15 -14.68 -9.15
N PRO A 139 -5.88 -13.72 -9.74
CA PRO A 139 -7.10 -14.05 -10.45
C PRO A 139 -6.83 -15.27 -11.33
N GLU A 140 -7.76 -16.23 -11.44
CA GLU A 140 -7.51 -17.45 -12.22
C GLU A 140 -6.93 -17.07 -13.60
N ASN A 141 -5.76 -17.61 -13.93
CA ASN A 141 -4.97 -17.30 -15.13
C ASN A 141 -4.53 -15.82 -15.29
N GLY A 142 -4.43 -15.08 -14.19
CA GLY A 142 -3.92 -13.71 -14.16
C GLY A 142 -2.42 -13.62 -13.86
N PHE A 143 -1.86 -12.45 -14.13
CA PHE A 143 -0.47 -12.09 -13.84
C PHE A 143 -0.46 -11.00 -12.78
N CYS A 144 0.35 -11.18 -11.74
CA CYS A 144 0.49 -10.22 -10.66
C CYS A 144 1.95 -9.85 -10.41
N VAL A 145 2.16 -8.59 -10.08
CA VAL A 145 3.45 -8.06 -9.61
C VAL A 145 3.26 -7.33 -8.30
N THR A 146 4.19 -7.50 -7.36
CA THR A 146 4.20 -6.85 -6.04
C THR A 146 5.43 -5.97 -5.90
N ASN A 147 5.26 -4.80 -5.29
CA ASN A 147 6.36 -3.98 -4.83
C ASN A 147 6.84 -4.48 -3.45
N GLN A 148 7.98 -5.15 -3.41
CA GLN A 148 8.65 -5.58 -2.18
C GLN A 148 9.83 -4.68 -1.82
N SER A 149 10.01 -3.56 -2.51
CA SER A 149 11.02 -2.55 -2.18
C SER A 149 10.45 -1.52 -1.20
N GLU A 150 11.35 -0.71 -0.64
CA GLU A 150 11.02 0.39 0.27
C GLU A 150 10.61 1.68 -0.45
N LEU A 151 10.64 1.70 -1.80
CA LEU A 151 10.37 2.88 -2.60
C LEU A 151 9.15 2.68 -3.50
N THR A 152 8.43 3.76 -3.75
CA THR A 152 7.36 3.77 -4.74
C THR A 152 7.95 3.72 -6.15
N HIS A 153 7.39 2.86 -7.00
CA HIS A 153 7.77 2.73 -8.41
C HIS A 153 6.53 2.56 -9.29
N VAL A 154 6.71 2.70 -10.60
CA VAL A 154 5.64 2.44 -11.57
C VAL A 154 5.75 1.00 -12.05
N PHE A 155 4.69 0.23 -11.85
CA PHE A 155 4.61 -1.17 -12.24
C PHE A 155 3.67 -1.32 -13.44
N ALA A 156 4.01 -2.24 -14.33
CA ALA A 156 3.14 -2.67 -15.40
C ALA A 156 2.96 -4.18 -15.39
N VAL A 157 1.75 -4.63 -15.74
CA VAL A 157 1.45 -6.02 -16.06
C VAL A 157 0.87 -6.06 -17.47
N ASP A 158 1.43 -6.93 -18.31
CA ASP A 158 1.07 -7.06 -19.71
C ASP A 158 0.68 -8.51 -20.01
N ALA A 159 -0.59 -8.72 -20.37
CA ALA A 159 -1.16 -10.01 -20.75
C ALA A 159 -1.15 -10.24 -22.28
N GLY A 160 -0.37 -9.47 -23.03
CA GLY A 160 -0.40 -9.47 -24.49
C GLY A 160 -1.64 -8.76 -25.03
N ASP A 161 -2.44 -9.46 -25.82
CA ASP A 161 -3.56 -8.86 -26.59
C ASP A 161 -4.70 -8.33 -25.70
N GLU A 162 -4.77 -8.74 -24.43
CA GLU A 162 -5.76 -8.25 -23.46
C GLU A 162 -5.40 -6.93 -22.79
N GLY A 163 -4.21 -6.40 -23.10
CA GLY A 163 -3.81 -5.05 -22.74
C GLY A 163 -2.91 -4.98 -21.52
N ARG A 164 -2.26 -3.82 -21.42
CA ARG A 164 -1.28 -3.46 -20.39
C ARG A 164 -1.94 -2.61 -19.32
N LYS A 165 -1.80 -2.99 -18.06
CA LYS A 165 -2.16 -2.16 -16.90
C LYS A 165 -0.90 -1.57 -16.31
N VAL A 166 -0.95 -0.30 -15.92
CA VAL A 166 0.17 0.43 -15.33
C VAL A 166 -0.32 1.17 -14.09
N GLU A 167 0.39 1.04 -12.98
CA GLU A 167 0.03 1.68 -11.71
C GLU A 167 1.27 2.03 -10.91
N GLU A 168 1.23 3.16 -10.19
CA GLU A 168 2.25 3.50 -9.21
C GLU A 168 1.98 2.74 -7.90
N LEU A 169 2.90 1.88 -7.49
CA LEU A 169 2.76 1.05 -6.30
C LEU A 169 3.77 1.49 -5.24
N GLY A 170 3.29 1.88 -4.07
CA GLY A 170 4.12 2.01 -2.86
C GLY A 170 4.54 0.64 -2.29
N PRO A 171 5.37 0.61 -1.24
CA PRO A 171 5.80 -0.62 -0.57
C PRO A 171 4.62 -1.53 -0.19
N GLY A 172 4.69 -2.80 -0.59
CA GLY A 172 3.65 -3.81 -0.40
C GLY A 172 2.46 -3.72 -1.37
N GLY A 173 2.45 -2.75 -2.30
CA GLY A 173 1.44 -2.64 -3.34
C GLY A 173 1.48 -3.81 -4.31
N ILE A 174 0.32 -4.17 -4.87
CA ILE A 174 0.19 -5.26 -5.84
C ILE A 174 -0.64 -4.80 -7.04
N LEU A 175 -0.18 -5.13 -8.24
CA LEU A 175 -0.90 -4.90 -9.48
C LEU A 175 -1.15 -6.25 -10.15
N CYS A 176 -2.41 -6.51 -10.51
CA CYS A 176 -2.81 -7.73 -11.21
C CYS A 176 -3.61 -7.41 -12.48
N THR A 177 -3.50 -8.28 -13.48
CA THR A 177 -4.44 -8.36 -14.60
C THR A 177 -5.81 -8.86 -14.12
N ALA A 178 -6.84 -8.71 -14.94
CA ALA A 178 -8.09 -9.42 -14.69
C ALA A 178 -7.89 -10.94 -14.89
N ALA A 179 -8.83 -11.73 -14.38
CA ALA A 179 -8.93 -13.13 -14.78
C ALA A 179 -9.22 -13.16 -16.28
N SER A 180 -8.48 -13.97 -17.03
CA SER A 180 -8.60 -14.04 -18.47
C SER A 180 -8.53 -15.46 -19.00
N ASP A 181 -9.01 -15.65 -20.22
CA ASP A 181 -8.74 -16.85 -21.01
C ASP A 181 -7.40 -16.72 -21.78
N ALA A 182 -6.61 -15.68 -21.49
CA ALA A 182 -5.40 -15.25 -22.19
C ALA A 182 -4.16 -16.11 -21.83
N PRO A 183 -3.02 -15.94 -22.54
CA PRO A 183 -1.99 -16.96 -22.70
C PRO A 183 -1.31 -17.37 -21.39
N LEU A 184 -0.64 -18.52 -21.40
CA LEU A 184 0.09 -19.05 -20.23
C LEU A 184 1.21 -18.12 -19.72
N ASN A 185 1.66 -17.14 -20.51
CA ASN A 185 2.77 -16.25 -20.17
C ASN A 185 2.44 -14.78 -20.47
N GLY A 186 2.96 -13.88 -19.64
CA GLY A 186 2.87 -12.43 -19.77
C GLY A 186 4.18 -11.76 -19.33
N PHE A 187 4.16 -10.44 -19.24
CA PHE A 187 5.29 -9.66 -18.74
C PHE A 187 4.88 -8.81 -17.54
N VAL A 188 5.80 -8.71 -16.57
CA VAL A 188 5.75 -7.69 -15.53
C VAL A 188 6.92 -6.74 -15.76
N SER A 189 6.68 -5.44 -15.61
CA SER A 189 7.71 -4.42 -15.75
C SER A 189 7.70 -3.43 -14.60
N VAL A 190 8.85 -2.86 -14.27
CA VAL A 190 9.01 -1.80 -13.27
C VAL A 190 9.82 -0.66 -13.86
N PHE A 191 9.38 0.56 -13.62
CA PHE A 191 9.99 1.81 -14.06
C PHE A 191 10.24 2.70 -12.85
N GLU A 192 11.29 3.53 -12.91
CA GLU A 192 11.58 4.51 -11.86
C GLU A 192 10.42 5.51 -11.69
N SER A 193 9.82 5.94 -12.79
CA SER A 193 8.67 6.86 -12.82
C SER A 193 7.85 6.70 -14.11
N ALA A 194 6.68 7.33 -14.17
CA ALA A 194 5.78 7.26 -15.33
C ALA A 194 6.36 7.93 -16.59
N GLU A 195 7.39 8.76 -16.44
CA GLU A 195 8.07 9.47 -17.53
C GLU A 195 9.38 8.79 -17.95
N HIS A 196 9.76 7.71 -17.25
CA HIS A 196 10.98 6.95 -17.52
C HIS A 196 10.64 5.70 -18.35
N ASP A 197 11.06 5.71 -19.61
CA ASP A 197 10.80 4.60 -20.55
C ASP A 197 11.77 3.41 -20.37
N GLU A 198 12.82 3.60 -19.59
CA GLU A 198 13.78 2.55 -19.24
C GLU A 198 13.43 1.94 -17.88
N GLY A 199 13.40 0.61 -17.83
CA GLY A 199 13.00 -0.13 -16.64
C GLY A 199 13.51 -1.57 -16.66
N CYS A 200 12.92 -2.40 -15.82
CA CYS A 200 13.17 -3.84 -15.83
C CYS A 200 11.93 -4.58 -16.27
N SER A 201 12.07 -5.60 -17.11
CA SER A 201 10.97 -6.51 -17.46
C SER A 201 11.31 -7.96 -17.14
N ARG A 202 10.29 -8.72 -16.76
CA ARG A 202 10.42 -10.16 -16.48
C ARG A 202 9.24 -10.93 -17.06
N LEU A 203 9.53 -12.09 -17.63
CA LEU A 203 8.51 -13.05 -18.07
C LEU A 203 7.86 -13.70 -16.84
N ILE A 204 6.54 -13.77 -16.82
CA ILE A 204 5.74 -14.39 -15.77
C ILE A 204 4.81 -15.43 -16.37
N THR A 205 4.55 -16.52 -15.65
CA THR A 205 3.56 -17.54 -16.03
C THR A 205 2.28 -17.32 -15.24
N ALA A 206 1.13 -17.54 -15.88
CA ALA A 206 -0.18 -17.32 -15.29
C ALA A 206 -0.33 -18.10 -13.96
N GLY A 207 -0.93 -17.45 -12.96
CA GLY A 207 -1.05 -18.01 -11.61
C GLY A 207 0.19 -17.87 -10.73
N ASN A 208 1.29 -17.30 -11.23
CA ASN A 208 2.42 -16.88 -10.39
C ASN A 208 2.35 -15.39 -10.06
N ILE A 209 3.08 -15.02 -9.01
CA ILE A 209 3.28 -13.63 -8.59
C ILE A 209 4.78 -13.35 -8.54
N GLU A 210 5.18 -12.23 -9.15
CA GLU A 210 6.54 -11.75 -9.11
C GLU A 210 6.65 -10.56 -8.14
N GLY A 211 7.58 -10.61 -7.18
CA GLY A 211 7.87 -9.53 -6.25
C GLY A 211 9.16 -8.81 -6.64
N MET A 212 9.12 -7.50 -6.85
CA MET A 212 10.35 -6.71 -7.06
C MET A 212 10.91 -6.29 -5.70
N ILE A 213 12.08 -6.82 -5.32
CA ILE A 213 12.77 -6.50 -4.05
C ILE A 213 13.56 -5.20 -4.20
N LYS A 214 14.24 -5.04 -5.33
CA LYS A 214 15.13 -3.89 -5.56
C LYS A 214 15.12 -3.48 -7.02
N TYR A 215 14.87 -2.19 -7.24
CA TYR A 215 14.96 -1.57 -8.55
C TYR A 215 16.43 -1.38 -8.96
N SER A 216 16.73 -1.60 -10.23
CA SER A 216 18.07 -1.36 -10.80
C SER A 216 17.96 -1.19 -12.30
N ASP A 217 18.61 -0.19 -12.86
CA ASP A 217 18.49 0.13 -14.28
C ASP A 217 18.96 -1.01 -15.21
N PHE A 218 18.42 -1.02 -16.44
CA PHE A 218 18.76 -1.93 -17.53
C PHE A 218 18.46 -3.42 -17.24
N ASP A 219 17.21 -3.76 -16.92
CA ASP A 219 16.75 -5.16 -16.68
C ASP A 219 17.43 -5.89 -15.50
N ARG A 220 18.07 -5.17 -14.57
CA ARG A 220 18.81 -5.77 -13.44
C ARG A 220 18.07 -5.77 -12.11
N CYS A 221 16.75 -5.55 -12.11
CA CYS A 221 15.97 -5.59 -10.88
C CYS A 221 16.12 -6.96 -10.18
N GLU A 222 16.12 -6.95 -8.85
CA GLU A 222 16.10 -8.17 -8.04
C GLU A 222 14.65 -8.59 -7.78
N TRP A 223 14.34 -9.86 -8.02
CA TRP A 223 12.97 -10.37 -8.03
C TRP A 223 12.82 -11.63 -7.16
N THR A 224 11.60 -11.86 -6.66
CA THR A 224 11.15 -13.13 -6.09
C THR A 224 9.98 -13.69 -6.90
N SER A 225 9.90 -15.02 -6.99
CA SER A 225 8.78 -15.71 -7.64
C SER A 225 8.01 -16.51 -6.60
N HIS A 226 6.69 -16.37 -6.55
CA HIS A 226 5.82 -17.14 -5.65
C HIS A 226 4.72 -17.80 -6.49
N ALA A 227 4.46 -19.08 -6.21
CA ALA A 227 3.26 -19.73 -6.71
C ALA A 227 2.06 -19.13 -5.99
N GLY A 228 1.08 -18.67 -6.77
CA GLY A 228 -0.15 -18.07 -6.27
C GLY A 228 -1.18 -19.07 -5.77
#